data_AF-A0AAN6IPS3-F1
#
_entry.id   AF-A0AAN6IPS3-F1
#
_cell.length_a   1.000
_cell.length_b   1.000
_cell.length_c   1.000
_cell.angle_alpha   90.00
_cell.angle_beta   90.00
_cell.angle_gamma   90.00
#
_symmetry.space_group_name_H-M   'P 1'
#
loop_
_entity.id
_entity.type
_entity.pdbx_description
1 polymer ?
#
loop_
_entity_poly.entity_id
_entity_poly.type
_entity_poly.pdbx_seq_one_letter_code
_entity_poly.pdbx_strand_id
1 'polypeptide(L)'
;MRVDDRFIDSAGCVAAGQTQVVGLLEESFERLHDVQAEGSAVPPDMAPVYERLVEIRVQLDKLLLTSRWTLRETDLWSYQVQLHDIDEMRRNGQFHGLSGEPAPAQAQAALNFLLHKCYNLVYKLLSSSEPVAETLMPVHNQLRTLRRCLHEVKKYGGPLSARDLYPYQMKLSSIDNLRTDGKFLDDEGYIPEGQGVVMSLLNECYDLLYELMAAEVDE
;
A
#
# COMPACT_ATOMS: atom_id res chain seq x y z
N MET A 1 13.74 20.48 -1.37
CA MET A 1 12.39 20.99 -1.73
C MET A 1 12.34 21.21 -3.24
N ARG A 2 11.25 20.91 -3.96
CA ARG A 2 11.16 21.20 -5.42
C ARG A 2 10.49 22.56 -5.61
N VAL A 3 11.20 23.50 -6.21
CA VAL A 3 10.72 24.85 -6.52
C VAL A 3 11.10 25.14 -7.97
N ASP A 4 10.12 25.53 -8.80
CA ASP A 4 10.31 25.82 -10.24
C ASP A 4 11.15 24.76 -10.96
N ASP A 5 10.75 23.49 -10.81
CA ASP A 5 11.43 22.31 -11.38
C ASP A 5 12.89 22.08 -10.96
N ARG A 6 13.33 22.73 -9.88
CA ARG A 6 14.64 22.52 -9.30
C ARG A 6 14.56 22.01 -7.87
N PHE A 7 15.34 20.98 -7.59
CA PHE A 7 15.54 20.46 -6.25
C PHE A 7 16.53 21.37 -5.53
N ILE A 8 16.03 22.12 -4.55
CA ILE A 8 16.86 23.02 -3.76
C ILE A 8 17.20 22.42 -2.38
N ASP A 9 18.42 22.69 -1.93
CA ASP A 9 18.90 22.40 -0.59
C ASP A 9 18.40 23.42 0.43
N SER A 10 18.78 23.24 1.70
CA SER A 10 18.40 24.15 2.80
C SER A 10 18.96 25.57 2.67
N ALA A 11 19.92 25.79 1.77
CA ALA A 11 20.50 27.10 1.47
C ALA A 11 19.84 27.76 0.24
N GLY A 12 18.83 27.13 -0.36
CA GLY A 12 18.16 27.62 -1.57
C GLY A 12 18.97 27.42 -2.85
N CYS A 13 20.05 26.64 -2.79
CA CYS A 13 20.89 26.31 -3.94
C CYS A 13 20.46 24.99 -4.58
N VAL A 14 20.76 24.82 -5.86
CA VAL A 14 20.48 23.57 -6.61
C VAL A 14 21.21 22.41 -5.93
N ALA A 15 20.47 21.40 -5.52
CA ALA A 15 20.99 20.27 -4.79
C ALA A 15 21.99 19.47 -5.65
N ALA A 16 23.12 19.11 -5.03
CA ALA A 16 24.08 18.20 -5.65
C ALA A 16 23.40 16.86 -5.99
N GLY A 17 23.47 16.43 -7.24
CA GLY A 17 22.78 15.24 -7.75
C GLY A 17 21.44 15.51 -8.45
N GLN A 18 20.94 16.75 -8.47
CA GLN A 18 19.72 17.11 -9.18
C GLN A 18 19.73 16.65 -10.65
N THR A 19 20.83 16.86 -11.39
CA THR A 19 20.91 16.47 -12.81
C THR A 19 20.73 14.96 -13.01
N GLN A 20 21.28 14.13 -12.12
CA GLN A 20 21.11 12.67 -12.20
C GLN A 20 19.69 12.24 -11.83
N VAL A 21 19.11 12.85 -10.79
CA VAL A 21 17.73 12.56 -10.38
C VAL A 21 16.73 13.02 -11.45
N VAL A 22 16.91 14.21 -12.02
CA VAL A 22 16.08 14.75 -13.11
C VAL A 22 16.24 13.89 -14.36
N GLY A 23 17.46 13.50 -14.74
CA GLY A 23 17.67 12.62 -15.89
C GLY A 23 17.02 11.24 -15.71
N LEU A 24 17.13 10.63 -14.53
CA LEU A 24 16.43 9.37 -14.23
C LEU A 24 14.91 9.54 -14.20
N LEU A 25 14.42 10.69 -13.75
CA LEU A 25 13.00 11.02 -13.71
C LEU A 25 12.45 11.23 -15.12
N GLU A 26 13.15 11.98 -15.97
CA GLU A 26 12.84 12.20 -17.38
C GLU A 26 12.84 10.89 -18.15
N GLU A 27 13.86 10.05 -17.98
CA GLU A 27 13.93 8.72 -18.60
C GLU A 27 12.81 7.80 -18.10
N SER A 28 12.44 7.89 -16.82
CA SER A 28 11.30 7.15 -16.28
C SER A 28 9.97 7.66 -16.82
N PHE A 29 9.83 8.98 -17.01
CA PHE A 29 8.65 9.59 -17.60
C PHE A 29 8.52 9.31 -19.10
N GLU A 30 9.61 9.32 -19.86
CA GLU A 30 9.62 8.90 -21.27
C GLU A 30 9.22 7.43 -21.39
N ARG A 31 9.83 6.53 -20.61
CA ARG A 31 9.44 5.11 -20.62
C ARG A 31 7.98 4.89 -20.20
N LEU A 32 7.46 5.68 -19.26
CA LEU A 32 6.05 5.63 -18.86
C LEU A 32 5.13 6.19 -19.95
N HIS A 33 5.52 7.29 -20.58
CA HIS A 33 4.76 7.94 -21.65
C HIS A 33 4.75 7.07 -22.92
N ASP A 34 5.85 6.38 -23.23
CA ASP A 34 5.94 5.41 -24.32
C ASP A 34 5.02 4.22 -24.07
N VAL A 35 5.06 3.63 -22.88
CA VAL A 35 4.15 2.54 -22.49
C VAL A 35 2.69 2.99 -22.48
N GLN A 36 2.41 4.22 -22.07
CA GLN A 36 1.05 4.78 -22.00
C GLN A 36 0.52 5.15 -23.40
N ALA A 37 1.39 5.55 -24.33
CA ALA A 37 1.07 5.71 -25.74
C ALA A 37 0.87 4.34 -26.45
N GLU A 38 1.58 3.30 -26.00
CA GLU A 38 1.55 1.94 -26.55
C GLU A 38 0.27 1.12 -26.25
N GLY A 39 -0.61 1.57 -25.34
CA GLY A 39 -1.94 0.95 -25.17
C GLY A 39 -2.80 0.97 -26.45
N SER A 40 -2.50 1.89 -27.38
CA SER A 40 -3.10 1.96 -28.71
C SER A 40 -2.52 0.96 -29.73
N ALA A 41 -1.35 0.37 -29.43
CA ALA A 41 -0.64 -0.58 -30.29
C ALA A 41 -0.98 -2.05 -29.97
N VAL A 42 -1.70 -2.31 -28.87
CA VAL A 42 -2.19 -3.64 -28.55
C VAL A 42 -3.35 -3.97 -29.49
N PRO A 43 -3.26 -5.03 -30.30
CA PRO A 43 -4.33 -5.35 -31.23
C PRO A 43 -5.60 -5.78 -30.47
N PRO A 44 -6.80 -5.62 -31.07
CA PRO A 44 -8.07 -5.85 -30.38
C PRO A 44 -8.23 -7.27 -29.83
N ASP A 45 -7.57 -8.25 -30.43
CA ASP A 45 -7.60 -9.64 -29.98
C ASP A 45 -6.78 -9.88 -28.69
N MET A 46 -5.87 -8.97 -28.36
CA MET A 46 -5.05 -8.96 -27.14
C MET A 46 -5.51 -7.95 -26.09
N ALA A 47 -6.50 -7.11 -26.42
CA ALA A 47 -7.07 -6.14 -25.49
C ALA A 47 -7.52 -6.77 -24.16
N PRO A 48 -8.17 -7.96 -24.12
CA PRO A 48 -8.58 -8.57 -22.85
C PRO A 48 -7.42 -8.86 -21.89
N VAL A 49 -6.27 -9.28 -22.42
CA VAL A 49 -5.07 -9.56 -21.60
C VAL A 49 -4.49 -8.24 -21.06
N TYR A 50 -4.39 -7.23 -21.93
CA TYR A 50 -3.91 -5.91 -21.54
C TYR A 50 -4.81 -5.27 -20.47
N GLU A 51 -6.12 -5.25 -20.67
CA GLU A 51 -7.09 -4.70 -19.72
C GLU A 51 -7.02 -5.40 -18.36
N ARG A 52 -6.93 -6.74 -18.35
CA ARG A 52 -6.76 -7.51 -17.12
C ARG A 52 -5.47 -7.15 -16.38
N LEU A 53 -4.34 -7.00 -17.09
CA LEU A 53 -3.08 -6.57 -16.50
C LEU A 53 -3.15 -5.14 -15.92
N VAL A 54 -3.82 -4.22 -16.63
CA VAL A 54 -4.04 -2.85 -16.15
C VAL A 54 -4.90 -2.85 -14.89
N GLU A 55 -5.97 -3.65 -14.85
CA GLU A 55 -6.83 -3.78 -13.68
C GLU A 55 -6.05 -4.33 -12.48
N ILE A 56 -5.32 -5.43 -12.65
CA ILE A 56 -4.46 -6.01 -11.60
C ILE A 56 -3.48 -4.96 -11.08
N ARG A 57 -2.81 -4.22 -11.97
CA ARG A 57 -1.88 -3.15 -11.59
C ARG A 57 -2.57 -2.09 -10.72
N VAL A 58 -3.72 -1.58 -11.15
CA VAL A 58 -4.46 -0.54 -10.41
C VAL A 58 -4.86 -1.03 -9.02
N GLN A 59 -5.30 -2.29 -8.91
CA GLN A 59 -5.63 -2.89 -7.61
C GLN A 59 -4.40 -3.04 -6.71
N LEU A 60 -3.28 -3.54 -7.25
CA LEU A 60 -2.01 -3.68 -6.51
C LEU A 60 -1.44 -2.33 -6.06
N ASP A 61 -1.49 -1.30 -6.91
CA ASP A 61 -1.07 0.06 -6.55
C ASP A 61 -1.93 0.64 -5.42
N LYS A 62 -3.25 0.42 -5.46
CA LYS A 62 -4.15 0.81 -4.37
C LYS A 62 -3.80 0.09 -3.07
N LEU A 63 -3.50 -1.21 -3.13
CA LEU A 63 -3.08 -2.00 -1.97
C LEU A 63 -1.77 -1.48 -1.36
N LEU A 64 -0.80 -1.13 -2.22
CA LEU A 64 0.48 -0.55 -1.81
C LEU A 64 0.31 0.78 -1.06
N LEU A 65 -0.65 1.60 -1.48
CA LEU A 65 -0.94 2.89 -0.84
C LEU A 65 -1.75 2.77 0.46
N THR A 66 -2.70 1.84 0.52
CA THR A 66 -3.76 1.86 1.56
C THR A 66 -3.66 0.77 2.61
N SER A 67 -3.06 -0.37 2.28
CA SER A 67 -3.24 -1.61 3.07
C SER A 67 -1.96 -2.42 3.26
N ARG A 68 -0.78 -1.79 3.03
CA ARG A 68 0.53 -2.43 3.07
C ARG A 68 0.79 -3.29 4.32
N TRP A 69 0.30 -2.83 5.47
CA TRP A 69 0.53 -3.44 6.79
C TRP A 69 -0.56 -4.41 7.24
N THR A 70 -1.58 -4.64 6.41
CA THR A 70 -2.75 -5.49 6.74
C THR A 70 -2.96 -6.59 5.73
N LEU A 71 -2.05 -6.72 4.77
CA LEU A 71 -2.11 -7.71 3.70
C LEU A 71 -1.60 -9.04 4.23
N ARG A 72 -2.40 -10.10 4.03
CA ARG A 72 -1.95 -11.48 4.22
C ARG A 72 -1.28 -11.97 2.94
N GLU A 73 -0.41 -12.98 3.06
CA GLU A 73 0.13 -13.67 1.88
C GLU A 73 -0.99 -14.26 1.01
N THR A 74 -2.05 -14.77 1.62
CA THR A 74 -3.22 -15.33 0.92
C THR A 74 -4.00 -14.30 0.12
N ASP A 75 -4.02 -13.04 0.56
CA ASP A 75 -4.65 -11.95 -0.18
C ASP A 75 -3.88 -11.66 -1.48
N LEU A 76 -2.55 -11.81 -1.45
CA LEU A 76 -1.67 -11.65 -2.60
C LEU A 76 -1.61 -12.89 -3.50
N TRP A 77 -1.88 -14.08 -2.96
CA TRP A 77 -1.91 -15.34 -3.70
C TRP A 77 -2.86 -15.29 -4.89
N SER A 78 -4.04 -14.70 -4.72
CA SER A 78 -5.01 -14.56 -5.80
C SER A 78 -4.45 -13.78 -7.00
N TYR A 79 -3.63 -12.75 -6.75
CA TYR A 79 -2.94 -12.00 -7.81
C TYR A 79 -1.80 -12.80 -8.44
N GLN A 80 -1.06 -13.57 -7.64
CA GLN A 80 0.00 -14.45 -8.15
C GLN A 80 -0.56 -15.50 -9.12
N VAL A 81 -1.67 -16.15 -8.77
CA VAL A 81 -2.35 -17.11 -9.65
C VAL A 81 -2.79 -16.44 -10.95
N GLN A 82 -3.45 -15.28 -10.87
CA GLN A 82 -3.91 -14.59 -12.07
C GLN A 82 -2.76 -14.15 -12.99
N LEU A 83 -1.65 -13.67 -12.42
CA LEU A 83 -0.46 -13.30 -13.19
C LEU A 83 0.22 -14.54 -13.78
N HIS A 84 0.20 -15.67 -13.08
CA HIS A 84 0.71 -16.95 -13.58
C HIS A 84 -0.12 -17.45 -14.75
N ASP A 85 -1.46 -17.42 -14.65
CA ASP A 85 -2.35 -17.79 -15.76
C ASP A 85 -2.06 -16.96 -17.02
N ILE A 86 -1.84 -15.65 -16.86
CA ILE A 86 -1.47 -14.76 -17.98
C ILE A 86 -0.08 -15.10 -18.52
N ASP A 87 0.85 -15.47 -17.65
CA ASP A 87 2.20 -15.86 -18.03
C ASP A 87 2.21 -17.15 -18.85
N GLU A 88 1.38 -18.13 -18.49
CA GLU A 88 1.21 -19.39 -19.20
C GLU A 88 0.60 -19.23 -20.60
N MET A 89 -0.08 -18.11 -20.88
CA MET A 89 -0.54 -17.80 -22.24
C MET A 89 0.62 -17.53 -23.20
N ARG A 90 1.82 -17.22 -22.69
CA ARG A 90 2.99 -16.96 -23.52
C ARG A 90 3.60 -18.27 -24.02
N ARG A 91 4.04 -18.30 -25.27
CA ARG A 91 4.84 -19.40 -25.83
C ARG A 91 6.22 -18.87 -26.15
N ASN A 92 7.27 -19.52 -25.63
CA ASN A 92 8.65 -19.04 -25.76
C ASN A 92 8.84 -17.57 -25.33
N GLY A 93 8.09 -17.12 -24.31
CA GLY A 93 8.13 -15.74 -23.80
C GLY A 93 7.39 -14.69 -24.65
N GLN A 94 6.65 -15.11 -25.68
CA GLN A 94 5.88 -14.21 -26.54
C GLN A 94 4.38 -14.45 -26.37
N PHE A 95 3.59 -13.37 -26.38
CA PHE A 95 2.13 -13.43 -26.49
C PHE A 95 1.71 -13.73 -27.93
N HIS A 96 0.70 -14.58 -28.12
CA HIS A 96 0.25 -14.96 -29.46
C HIS A 96 -1.20 -14.57 -29.67
N GLY A 97 -1.48 -13.91 -30.81
CA GLY A 97 -2.81 -13.54 -31.30
C GLY A 97 -3.77 -14.72 -31.39
N LEU A 98 -5.05 -14.44 -31.64
CA LEU A 98 -6.04 -15.50 -31.91
C LEU A 98 -5.68 -16.35 -33.13
N SER A 99 -4.94 -15.78 -34.07
CA SER A 99 -4.40 -16.49 -35.25
C SER A 99 -3.24 -17.45 -34.91
N GLY A 100 -2.72 -17.43 -33.68
CA GLY A 100 -1.55 -18.20 -33.26
C GLY A 100 -0.21 -17.54 -33.60
N GLU A 101 -0.22 -16.42 -34.33
CA GLU A 101 0.99 -15.66 -34.66
C GLU A 101 1.46 -14.82 -33.45
N PRO A 102 2.78 -14.59 -33.30
CA PRO A 102 3.29 -13.69 -32.29
C PRO A 102 2.66 -12.30 -32.43
N ALA A 103 2.26 -11.70 -31.31
CA ALA A 103 1.79 -10.32 -31.29
C ALA A 103 2.89 -9.36 -31.79
N PRO A 104 2.53 -8.20 -32.36
CA PRO A 104 3.49 -7.19 -32.82
C PRO A 104 4.49 -6.81 -31.73
N ALA A 105 5.72 -6.44 -32.11
CA ALA A 105 6.80 -6.15 -31.17
C ALA A 105 6.42 -5.10 -30.11
N GLN A 106 5.67 -4.06 -30.48
CA GLN A 106 5.16 -3.06 -29.53
C GLN A 106 4.16 -3.66 -28.54
N ALA A 107 3.21 -4.47 -29.02
CA ALA A 107 2.26 -5.16 -28.15
C ALA A 107 2.95 -6.14 -27.20
N GLN A 108 3.99 -6.85 -27.66
CA GLN A 108 4.84 -7.69 -26.80
C GLN A 108 5.50 -6.87 -25.71
N ALA A 109 6.10 -5.73 -26.05
CA ALA A 109 6.79 -4.87 -25.09
C ALA A 109 5.82 -4.37 -24.02
N ALA A 110 4.66 -3.84 -24.42
CA ALA A 110 3.64 -3.33 -23.51
C ALA A 110 3.10 -4.41 -22.55
N LEU A 111 2.73 -5.59 -23.07
CA LEU A 111 2.21 -6.69 -22.25
C LEU A 111 3.26 -7.24 -21.28
N ASN A 112 4.48 -7.47 -21.74
CA ASN A 112 5.56 -7.95 -20.88
C ASN A 112 5.94 -6.92 -19.81
N PHE A 113 5.97 -5.63 -20.16
CA PHE A 113 6.22 -4.56 -19.20
C PHE A 113 5.15 -4.55 -18.10
N LEU A 114 3.87 -4.59 -18.46
CA LEU A 114 2.78 -4.61 -17.49
C LEU A 114 2.80 -5.86 -16.61
N LEU A 115 3.05 -7.03 -17.20
CA LEU A 115 3.18 -8.29 -16.45
C LEU A 115 4.32 -8.21 -15.43
N HIS A 116 5.53 -7.81 -15.86
CA HIS A 116 6.67 -7.62 -14.96
C HIS A 116 6.39 -6.56 -13.89
N LYS A 117 5.71 -5.47 -14.25
CA LYS A 117 5.32 -4.42 -13.29
C LYS A 117 4.40 -4.98 -12.22
N CYS A 118 3.41 -5.78 -12.58
CA CYS A 118 2.50 -6.41 -11.63
C CYS A 118 3.24 -7.39 -10.70
N TYR A 119 4.10 -8.27 -11.24
CA TYR A 119 4.93 -9.15 -10.41
C TYR A 119 5.84 -8.38 -9.44
N ASN A 120 6.45 -7.28 -9.91
CA ASN A 120 7.27 -6.42 -9.04
C ASN A 120 6.44 -5.75 -7.93
N LEU A 121 5.19 -5.35 -8.21
CA LEU A 121 4.29 -4.81 -7.19
C LEU A 121 3.94 -5.87 -6.15
N VAL A 122 3.60 -7.09 -6.58
CA VAL A 122 3.35 -8.22 -5.67
C VAL A 122 4.57 -8.50 -4.80
N TYR A 123 5.76 -8.59 -5.39
CA TYR A 123 7.00 -8.80 -4.64
C TYR A 123 7.27 -7.68 -3.62
N LYS A 124 7.06 -6.41 -4.02
CA LYS A 124 7.18 -5.27 -3.11
C LYS A 124 6.18 -5.33 -1.96
N LEU A 125 4.95 -5.76 -2.22
CA LEU A 125 3.94 -5.95 -1.18
C LEU A 125 4.36 -7.05 -0.22
N LEU A 126 4.70 -8.24 -0.73
CA LEU A 126 5.17 -9.39 0.07
C LEU A 126 6.39 -9.06 0.93
N SER A 127 7.40 -8.39 0.37
CA SER A 127 8.62 -8.02 1.09
C SER A 127 8.43 -6.95 2.16
N SER A 128 7.22 -6.41 2.31
CA SER A 128 6.93 -5.32 3.25
C SER A 128 5.67 -5.50 4.09
N SER A 129 4.87 -6.52 3.79
CA SER A 129 3.80 -6.96 4.66
C SER A 129 4.40 -7.87 5.72
N GLU A 130 4.49 -7.41 6.97
CA GLU A 130 4.47 -8.34 8.09
C GLU A 130 3.05 -8.92 8.15
N PRO A 131 2.85 -10.25 8.03
CA PRO A 131 1.53 -10.84 8.14
C PRO A 131 0.98 -10.56 9.54
N VAL A 132 -0.18 -9.92 9.63
CA VAL A 132 -0.93 -9.87 10.90
C VAL A 132 -1.77 -11.14 10.96
N ALA A 133 -1.54 -11.97 11.98
CA ALA A 133 -2.28 -13.20 12.18
C ALA A 133 -3.79 -12.95 12.24
N GLU A 134 -4.60 -13.90 11.77
CA GLU A 134 -6.06 -13.74 11.73
C GLU A 134 -6.67 -13.49 13.12
N THR A 135 -6.07 -14.07 14.15
CA THR A 135 -6.43 -13.86 15.56
C THR A 135 -6.26 -12.41 16.01
N LEU A 136 -5.34 -11.65 15.40
CA LEU A 136 -5.11 -10.24 15.69
C LEU A 136 -5.91 -9.27 14.82
N MET A 137 -6.51 -9.73 13.72
CA MET A 137 -7.29 -8.88 12.82
C MET A 137 -8.46 -8.14 13.49
N PRO A 138 -9.25 -8.75 14.40
CA PRO A 138 -10.30 -8.05 15.13
C PRO A 138 -9.76 -6.88 15.95
N VAL A 139 -8.60 -7.05 16.61
CA VAL A 139 -7.95 -6.00 17.42
C VAL A 139 -7.42 -4.89 16.51
N HIS A 140 -6.69 -5.26 15.46
CA HIS A 140 -6.13 -4.34 14.48
C HIS A 140 -7.22 -3.44 13.86
N ASN A 141 -8.35 -4.02 13.43
CA ASN A 141 -9.45 -3.26 12.81
C ASN A 141 -10.11 -2.26 13.77
N GLN A 142 -10.25 -2.65 15.04
CA GLN A 142 -10.79 -1.77 16.09
C GLN A 142 -9.86 -0.58 16.32
N LEU A 143 -8.55 -0.82 16.45
CA LEU A 143 -7.56 0.25 16.63
C LEU A 143 -7.48 1.17 15.42
N ARG A 144 -7.56 0.64 14.19
CA ARG A 144 -7.56 1.48 12.97
C ARG A 144 -8.78 2.39 12.90
N THR A 145 -9.94 1.88 13.29
CA THR A 145 -11.18 2.69 13.37
C THR A 145 -11.04 3.76 14.45
N LEU A 146 -10.53 3.38 15.61
CA LEU A 146 -10.32 4.28 16.74
C LEU A 146 -9.35 5.41 16.39
N ARG A 147 -8.21 5.10 15.76
CA ARG A 147 -7.24 6.09 15.26
C ARG A 147 -7.89 7.10 14.31
N ARG A 148 -8.71 6.63 13.38
CA ARG A 148 -9.43 7.52 12.45
C ARG A 148 -10.36 8.47 13.22
N CYS A 149 -11.14 7.95 14.17
CA CYS A 149 -12.01 8.78 14.98
C CYS A 149 -11.22 9.81 15.81
N LEU A 150 -10.10 9.42 16.43
CA LEU A 150 -9.22 10.33 17.17
C LEU A 150 -8.65 11.43 16.28
N HIS A 151 -8.24 11.13 15.05
CA HIS A 151 -7.81 12.15 14.10
C HIS A 151 -8.94 13.10 13.68
N GLU A 152 -10.15 12.60 13.48
CA GLU A 152 -11.32 13.44 13.18
C GLU A 152 -11.63 14.37 14.35
N VAL A 153 -11.60 13.87 15.58
CA VAL A 153 -11.73 14.67 16.81
C VAL A 153 -10.63 15.72 16.88
N LYS A 154 -9.37 15.37 16.63
CA LYS A 154 -8.27 16.33 16.60
C LYS A 154 -8.44 17.44 15.56
N LYS A 155 -9.01 17.10 14.40
CA LYS A 155 -9.14 18.02 13.28
C LYS A 155 -10.39 18.91 13.36
N TYR A 156 -11.48 18.39 13.90
CA TYR A 156 -12.80 19.03 13.84
C TYR A 156 -13.49 19.17 15.21
N GLY A 157 -12.91 18.66 16.28
CA GLY A 157 -13.57 18.48 17.58
C GLY A 157 -13.88 19.76 18.36
N GLY A 158 -13.34 20.92 17.96
CA GLY A 158 -13.49 22.15 18.73
C GLY A 158 -12.86 22.03 20.13
N PRO A 159 -13.26 22.88 21.10
CA PRO A 159 -12.86 22.69 22.49
C PRO A 159 -13.52 21.42 23.03
N LEU A 160 -12.68 20.43 23.34
CA LEU A 160 -13.10 19.13 23.86
C LEU A 160 -13.11 19.17 25.38
N SER A 161 -13.95 18.35 26.00
CA SER A 161 -13.85 18.06 27.43
C SER A 161 -13.43 16.60 27.67
N ALA A 162 -12.78 16.36 28.81
CA ALA A 162 -12.36 15.01 29.21
C ALA A 162 -13.53 13.99 29.16
N ARG A 163 -14.76 14.46 29.34
CA ARG A 163 -15.98 13.66 29.20
C ARG A 163 -16.25 13.24 27.75
N ASP A 164 -15.96 14.09 26.77
CA ASP A 164 -16.08 13.81 25.34
C ASP A 164 -15.03 12.79 24.87
N LEU A 165 -13.87 12.78 25.52
CA LEU A 165 -12.78 11.82 25.25
C LEU A 165 -12.98 10.46 25.94
N TYR A 166 -13.83 10.38 26.96
CA TYR A 166 -14.07 9.16 27.75
C TYR A 166 -14.44 7.91 26.94
N PRO A 167 -15.33 7.97 25.92
CA PRO A 167 -15.64 6.80 25.09
C PRO A 167 -14.40 6.21 24.40
N TYR A 168 -13.47 7.06 23.96
CA TYR A 168 -12.23 6.63 23.31
C TYR A 168 -11.26 6.01 24.31
N GLN A 169 -11.10 6.61 25.50
CA GLN A 169 -10.33 6.04 26.61
C GLN A 169 -10.82 4.65 26.99
N MET A 170 -12.14 4.51 27.14
CA MET A 170 -12.75 3.22 27.47
C MET A 170 -12.54 2.19 26.37
N LYS A 171 -12.66 2.59 25.10
CA LYS A 171 -12.43 1.69 23.98
C LYS A 171 -10.97 1.23 23.92
N LEU A 172 -10.01 2.14 24.05
CA LEU A 172 -8.57 1.82 24.13
C LEU A 172 -8.28 0.86 25.28
N SER A 173 -8.76 1.18 26.48
CA SER A 173 -8.55 0.34 27.67
C SER A 173 -9.16 -1.05 27.50
N SER A 174 -10.33 -1.15 26.85
CA SER A 174 -10.96 -2.45 26.58
C SER A 174 -10.14 -3.32 25.63
N ILE A 175 -9.44 -2.71 24.67
CA ILE A 175 -8.55 -3.41 23.74
C ILE A 175 -7.26 -3.80 24.47
N ASP A 176 -6.69 -2.89 25.26
CA ASP A 176 -5.47 -3.12 26.03
C ASP A 176 -5.63 -4.29 27.02
N ASN A 177 -6.79 -4.39 27.69
CA ASN A 177 -7.11 -5.48 28.61
C ASN A 177 -7.18 -6.87 27.96
N LEU A 178 -7.15 -6.98 26.62
CA LEU A 178 -7.00 -8.27 25.94
C LEU A 178 -5.56 -8.81 26.01
N ARG A 179 -4.60 -7.98 26.44
CA ARG A 179 -3.20 -8.37 26.57
C ARG A 179 -2.96 -9.11 27.87
N THR A 180 -2.12 -10.14 27.79
CA THR A 180 -1.53 -10.84 28.94
C THR A 180 -0.04 -10.54 28.97
N ASP A 181 0.48 -10.03 30.09
CA ASP A 181 1.88 -9.59 30.25
C ASP A 181 2.36 -8.64 29.13
N GLY A 182 1.46 -7.72 28.74
CA GLY A 182 1.73 -6.73 27.70
C GLY A 182 1.75 -7.30 26.27
N LYS A 183 1.27 -8.54 26.06
CA LYS A 183 1.22 -9.23 24.76
C LYS A 183 -0.20 -9.70 24.43
N PHE A 184 -0.61 -9.60 23.18
CA PHE A 184 -1.74 -10.35 22.65
C PHE A 184 -1.31 -11.79 22.41
N LEU A 185 -2.06 -12.73 22.96
CA LEU A 185 -1.83 -14.17 22.81
C LEU A 185 -3.00 -14.79 22.03
N ASP A 186 -2.73 -15.85 21.26
CA ASP A 186 -3.76 -16.69 20.66
C ASP A 186 -4.38 -17.66 21.69
N ASP A 187 -5.33 -18.47 21.24
CA ASP A 187 -6.05 -19.45 22.06
C ASP A 187 -5.10 -20.53 22.64
N GLU A 188 -3.97 -20.75 22.00
CA GLU A 188 -2.90 -21.66 22.44
C GLU A 188 -1.87 -21.00 23.38
N GLY A 189 -1.97 -19.68 23.61
CA GLY A 189 -1.08 -18.92 24.48
C GLY A 189 0.24 -18.49 23.84
N TYR A 190 0.37 -18.58 22.51
CA TYR A 190 1.52 -18.10 21.76
C TYR A 190 1.33 -16.66 21.30
N ILE A 191 2.44 -16.00 20.96
CA ILE A 191 2.44 -14.67 20.36
C ILE A 191 2.11 -14.82 18.87
N PRO A 192 0.99 -14.25 18.38
CA PRO A 192 0.67 -14.33 16.97
C PRO A 192 1.58 -13.42 16.14
N GLU A 193 1.76 -13.79 14.87
CA GLU A 193 2.53 -13.00 13.89
C GLU A 193 1.93 -11.60 13.68
N GLY A 194 2.79 -10.61 13.45
CA GLY A 194 2.37 -9.22 13.23
C GLY A 194 1.92 -8.48 14.50
N GLN A 195 2.16 -9.04 15.69
CA GLN A 195 1.89 -8.35 16.96
C GLN A 195 2.57 -6.97 17.05
N GLY A 196 3.78 -6.81 16.50
CA GLY A 196 4.49 -5.53 16.51
C GLY A 196 3.69 -4.40 15.86
N VAL A 197 3.01 -4.69 14.74
CA VAL A 197 2.13 -3.76 14.03
C VAL A 197 0.97 -3.32 14.93
N VAL A 198 0.31 -4.28 15.58
CA VAL A 198 -0.83 -4.00 16.47
C VAL A 198 -0.40 -3.21 17.71
N MET A 199 0.74 -3.53 18.29
CA MET A 199 1.30 -2.77 19.42
C MET A 199 1.65 -1.34 19.03
N SER A 200 2.28 -1.14 17.87
CA SER A 200 2.58 0.19 17.35
C SER A 200 1.31 1.01 17.16
N LEU A 201 0.26 0.41 16.61
CA LEU A 201 -1.02 1.09 16.38
C LEU A 201 -1.75 1.40 17.70
N LEU A 202 -1.67 0.50 18.70
CA LEU A 202 -2.20 0.74 20.04
C LEU A 202 -1.51 1.93 20.70
N ASN A 203 -0.18 1.97 20.67
CA ASN A 203 0.62 3.06 21.22
C ASN A 203 0.30 4.38 20.52
N GLU A 204 0.22 4.40 19.18
CA GLU A 204 -0.18 5.60 18.42
C GLU A 204 -1.56 6.12 18.85
N CYS A 205 -2.52 5.23 19.09
CA CYS A 205 -3.84 5.63 19.58
C CYS A 205 -3.78 6.24 21.01
N TYR A 206 -2.94 5.69 21.89
CA TYR A 206 -2.69 6.29 23.21
C TYR A 206 -2.04 7.66 23.09
N ASP A 207 -0.99 7.79 22.27
CA ASP A 207 -0.29 9.06 22.06
C ASP A 207 -1.24 10.15 21.55
N LEU A 208 -2.07 9.84 20.55
CA LEU A 208 -3.10 10.76 20.04
C LEU A 208 -4.10 11.17 21.11
N LEU A 209 -4.54 10.22 21.93
CA LEU A 209 -5.48 10.50 23.02
C LEU A 209 -4.86 11.38 24.10
N TYR A 210 -3.60 11.13 24.49
CA TYR A 210 -2.87 11.96 25.45
C TYR A 210 -2.62 13.36 24.92
N GLU A 211 -2.29 13.50 23.65
CA GLU A 211 -2.15 14.79 22.99
C GLU A 211 -3.46 15.60 23.02
N LEU A 212 -4.60 14.95 22.72
CA LEU A 212 -5.92 15.57 22.79
C LEU A 212 -6.30 16.03 24.21
N MET A 213 -6.01 15.21 25.21
CA MET A 213 -6.27 15.58 26.61
C MET A 213 -5.38 16.71 27.09
N ALA A 214 -4.12 16.74 26.67
CA ALA A 214 -3.19 17.82 27.04
C ALA A 214 -3.63 19.16 26.43
N ALA A 215 -4.16 19.15 25.20
CA ALA A 215 -4.69 20.34 24.56
C ALA A 215 -5.88 20.97 25.29
N GLU A 216 -6.65 20.21 26.09
CA GLU A 216 -7.71 20.77 26.94
C GLU A 216 -7.18 21.55 28.16
N VAL A 217 -5.96 21.27 28.61
CA VAL A 217 -5.41 21.84 29.84
C VAL A 217 -4.80 23.24 29.61
N ASP A 218 -4.52 23.57 28.35
CA ASP A 218 -3.90 24.84 27.94
C ASP A 218 -4.93 25.92 27.46
N GLU A 219 -6.24 25.65 27.53
CA GLU A 219 -7.33 26.63 27.32
C GLU A 219 -8.06 27.00 28.63
#